data_AF-A0A543F7F9-F1
#
_entry.id   AF-A0A543F7F9-F1
#
_cell.length_a   1.000
_cell.length_b   1.000
_cell.length_c   1.000
_cell.angle_alpha   90.00
_cell.angle_beta   90.00
_cell.angle_gamma   90.00
#
_symmetry.space_group_name_H-M   'P 1'
#
loop_
_entity.id
_entity.type
_entity.pdbx_description
1 polymer ?
#
loop_
_entity_poly.entity_id
_entity_poly.type
_entity_poly.pdbx_seq_one_letter_code
_entity_poly.pdbx_strand_id
1 'polypeptide(L)'
;MNAVLVREHADGLWSVAPVGAPTVLDDAPALDTLVLEVIGGHLSWSLLADERIPAAVLHDLDDAQEWLWAVYGERVTLAVADKRTGELEAEPALPTLVNRARRLAYAHWAARWWPASTIDGIPPLDQHLLDTEIATLTEECESLVDGVDAHLEPVTAPSTALGRAEDYALAAGPGARHGELVLGRGSGGWDWRRCPPGLVDASERAVSWELTRAEGATLVRVRAVAAPQLVSAPEHLRPRALLDTVGGSVDTELELFGDTWQGAASVSSDEVAAVRVYVPGVGPAELRAEREERQRIRDFAVARLGRAAAGDEDALLAEVSAAATDSDF
;
A
#
# COMPACT_ATOMS: atom_id res chain seq x y z
N MET A 1 1.52 -1.27 -28.87
CA MET A 1 0.77 -0.12 -29.43
C MET A 1 0.55 0.80 -28.26
N ASN A 2 1.03 2.03 -28.34
CA ASN A 2 1.00 3.00 -27.24
C ASN A 2 -0.18 3.96 -27.47
N ALA A 3 -1.35 3.42 -27.79
CA ALA A 3 -2.52 4.24 -28.04
C ALA A 3 -3.00 4.89 -26.73
N VAL A 4 -3.17 6.20 -26.76
CA VAL A 4 -3.73 7.01 -25.68
C VAL A 4 -4.98 7.73 -26.16
N LEU A 5 -5.91 7.93 -25.24
CA LEU A 5 -7.16 8.60 -25.50
C LEU A 5 -7.16 9.97 -24.81
N VAL A 6 -7.23 11.02 -25.63
CA VAL A 6 -7.34 12.40 -25.18
C VAL A 6 -8.81 12.76 -25.01
N ARG A 7 -9.20 13.21 -23.81
CA ARG A 7 -10.57 13.58 -23.47
C ARG A 7 -10.61 14.84 -22.61
N GLU A 8 -11.68 15.60 -22.77
CA GLU A 8 -12.08 16.68 -21.88
C GLU A 8 -13.19 16.16 -20.95
N HIS A 9 -13.11 16.52 -19.68
CA HIS A 9 -14.09 16.19 -18.64
C HIS A 9 -14.95 17.41 -18.29
N ALA A 10 -16.10 17.18 -17.66
CA ALA A 10 -17.12 18.21 -17.45
C ALA A 10 -16.69 19.35 -16.49
N ASP A 11 -15.67 19.10 -15.68
CA ASP A 11 -15.05 20.03 -14.72
C ASP A 11 -13.91 20.86 -15.34
N GLY A 12 -13.64 20.69 -16.64
CA GLY A 12 -12.54 21.36 -17.33
C GLY A 12 -11.20 20.63 -17.20
N LEU A 13 -11.16 19.47 -16.54
CA LEU A 13 -9.98 18.62 -16.52
C LEU A 13 -9.81 17.92 -17.87
N TRP A 14 -8.55 17.64 -18.21
CA TRP A 14 -8.20 16.87 -19.40
C TRP A 14 -7.53 15.58 -19.01
N SER A 15 -7.78 14.50 -19.74
CA SER A 15 -7.06 13.24 -19.54
C SER A 15 -6.40 12.76 -20.82
N VAL A 16 -5.17 12.24 -20.69
CA VAL A 16 -4.42 11.55 -21.73
C VAL A 16 -4.05 10.18 -21.18
N ALA A 17 -4.81 9.14 -21.51
CA ALA A 17 -4.65 7.85 -20.85
C ALA A 17 -4.68 6.68 -21.83
N PRO A 18 -3.84 5.65 -21.64
CA PRO A 18 -4.09 4.33 -22.23
C PRO A 18 -5.48 3.82 -21.82
N VAL A 19 -6.09 2.99 -22.67
CA VAL A 19 -7.42 2.46 -22.39
C VAL A 19 -7.37 1.52 -21.18
N GLY A 20 -8.08 1.89 -20.11
CA GLY A 20 -8.16 1.08 -18.89
C GLY A 20 -7.06 1.34 -17.85
N ALA A 21 -6.13 2.26 -18.14
CA ALA A 21 -5.15 2.70 -17.16
C ALA A 21 -5.84 3.44 -15.99
N PRO A 22 -5.36 3.26 -14.75
CA PRO A 22 -5.93 3.93 -13.59
C PRO A 22 -5.68 5.44 -13.67
N THR A 23 -6.61 6.23 -13.14
CA THR A 23 -6.52 7.70 -13.10
C THR A 23 -6.87 8.24 -11.73
N VAL A 24 -6.38 9.44 -11.41
CA VAL A 24 -6.77 10.14 -10.16
C VAL A 24 -8.24 10.56 -10.13
N LEU A 25 -8.98 10.39 -11.24
CA LEU A 25 -10.43 10.61 -11.31
C LEU A 25 -11.23 9.37 -10.89
N ASP A 26 -10.58 8.23 -10.65
CA ASP A 26 -11.26 7.02 -10.23
C ASP A 26 -11.82 7.18 -8.81
N ASP A 27 -13.11 6.88 -8.61
CA ASP A 27 -13.82 7.06 -7.32
C ASP A 27 -13.13 6.39 -6.13
N ALA A 28 -12.37 5.32 -6.39
CA ALA A 28 -11.51 4.70 -5.40
C ALA A 28 -10.32 4.04 -6.09
N PRO A 29 -9.11 4.61 -5.94
CA PRO A 29 -7.92 4.07 -6.56
C PRO A 29 -7.63 2.65 -6.05
N ALA A 30 -7.15 1.81 -6.97
CA ALA A 30 -6.69 0.47 -6.66
C ALA A 30 -5.41 0.54 -5.81
N LEU A 31 -5.16 -0.49 -4.99
CA LEU A 31 -3.99 -0.53 -4.11
C LEU A 31 -2.67 -0.60 -4.89
N ASP A 32 -2.75 -1.00 -6.15
CA ASP A 32 -1.65 -1.10 -7.10
C ASP A 32 -1.46 0.18 -7.93
N THR A 33 -2.15 1.28 -7.64
CA THR A 33 -2.01 2.53 -8.40
C THR A 33 -0.80 3.33 -7.92
N LEU A 34 0.09 3.66 -8.85
CA LEU A 34 1.19 4.60 -8.67
C LEU A 34 0.73 5.98 -9.12
N VAL A 35 1.06 7.02 -8.36
CA VAL A 35 0.71 8.41 -8.68
C VAL A 35 1.93 9.30 -8.49
N LEU A 36 2.10 10.27 -9.39
CA LEU A 36 3.12 11.31 -9.31
C LEU A 36 2.49 12.67 -9.66
N GLU A 37 2.65 13.64 -8.78
CA GLU A 37 2.29 15.04 -9.03
C GLU A 37 3.30 15.66 -9.99
N VAL A 38 2.79 16.33 -11.02
CA VAL A 38 3.59 16.97 -12.07
C VAL A 38 3.07 18.37 -12.34
N ILE A 39 3.90 19.20 -12.96
CA ILE A 39 3.55 20.57 -13.33
C ILE A 39 2.26 20.54 -14.17
N GLY A 40 1.20 21.19 -13.67
CA GLY A 40 -0.09 21.23 -14.37
C GLY A 40 -0.91 19.94 -14.36
N GLY A 41 -0.54 18.90 -13.60
CA GLY A 41 -1.36 17.69 -13.50
C GLY A 41 -0.83 16.55 -12.62
N HIS A 42 -1.30 15.35 -12.90
CA HIS A 42 -0.88 14.11 -12.24
C HIS A 42 -0.63 13.02 -13.28
N LEU A 43 0.39 12.20 -13.06
CA LEU A 43 0.65 10.97 -13.80
C LEU A 43 0.30 9.76 -12.94
N SER A 44 -0.30 8.74 -13.55
CA SER A 44 -0.63 7.48 -12.89
C SER A 44 -0.30 6.25 -13.72
N TRP A 45 0.06 5.18 -13.02
CA TRP A 45 0.35 3.86 -13.59
C TRP A 45 -0.30 2.77 -12.74
N SER A 46 -0.58 1.60 -13.32
CA SER A 46 -0.78 0.39 -12.53
C SER A 46 0.57 -0.28 -12.29
N LEU A 47 0.82 -0.68 -11.04
CA LEU A 47 1.98 -1.44 -10.60
C LEU A 47 2.02 -2.83 -11.26
N LEU A 48 0.85 -3.45 -11.42
CA LEU A 48 0.70 -4.81 -11.93
C LEU A 48 0.59 -4.87 -13.46
N ALA A 49 0.32 -3.76 -14.12
CA ALA A 49 0.31 -3.64 -15.57
C ALA A 49 1.72 -3.42 -16.14
N ASP A 50 1.97 -3.94 -17.34
CA ASP A 50 3.22 -3.72 -18.09
C ASP A 50 3.19 -2.40 -18.90
N GLU A 51 2.21 -1.53 -18.63
CA GLU A 51 2.03 -0.25 -19.30
C GLU A 51 3.12 0.74 -18.88
N ARG A 52 3.93 1.18 -19.84
CA ARG A 52 4.99 2.16 -19.61
C ARG A 52 4.50 3.60 -19.71
N ILE A 53 3.52 3.84 -20.56
CA ILE A 53 2.95 5.17 -20.77
C ILE A 53 1.99 5.47 -19.62
N PRO A 54 2.19 6.57 -18.86
CA PRO A 54 1.25 6.95 -17.81
C PRO A 54 -0.11 7.34 -18.38
N ALA A 55 -1.13 7.23 -17.54
CA ALA A 55 -2.29 8.09 -17.68
C ALA A 55 -2.00 9.46 -17.07
N ALA A 56 -2.35 10.54 -17.76
CA ALA A 56 -2.27 11.90 -17.23
C ALA A 56 -3.66 12.45 -16.99
N VAL A 57 -3.82 13.17 -15.87
CA VAL A 57 -4.95 14.05 -15.59
C VAL A 57 -4.41 15.45 -15.41
N LEU A 58 -4.83 16.37 -16.26
CA LEU A 58 -4.30 17.72 -16.39
C LEU A 58 -5.34 18.72 -15.90
N HIS A 59 -4.94 19.57 -14.96
CA HIS A 59 -5.74 20.68 -14.46
C HIS A 59 -5.27 22.04 -14.96
N ASP A 60 -4.03 22.13 -15.47
CA ASP A 60 -3.49 23.31 -16.14
C ASP A 60 -2.82 22.84 -17.44
N LEU A 61 -3.46 23.15 -18.56
CA LEU A 61 -2.96 22.74 -19.86
C LEU A 61 -1.75 23.55 -20.31
N ASP A 62 -1.65 24.81 -19.89
CA ASP A 62 -0.60 25.73 -20.36
C ASP A 62 0.73 25.30 -19.72
N ASP A 63 0.73 25.07 -18.42
CA ASP A 63 1.89 24.55 -17.68
C ASP A 63 2.25 23.13 -18.13
N ALA A 64 1.26 22.26 -18.36
CA ALA A 64 1.51 20.89 -18.83
C ALA A 64 2.17 20.83 -20.23
N GLN A 65 2.01 21.86 -21.08
CA GLN A 65 2.66 21.88 -22.40
C GLN A 65 4.19 21.80 -22.31
N GLU A 66 4.80 22.20 -21.19
CA GLU A 66 6.25 22.19 -21.02
C GLU A 66 6.86 20.78 -21.10
N TRP A 67 6.09 19.76 -20.70
CA TRP A 67 6.57 18.38 -20.62
C TRP A 67 5.78 17.34 -21.41
N LEU A 68 4.55 17.62 -21.85
CA LEU A 68 3.70 16.63 -22.56
C LEU A 68 4.41 15.99 -23.76
N TRP A 69 5.23 16.75 -24.48
CA TRP A 69 5.99 16.25 -25.63
C TRP A 69 7.05 15.21 -25.24
N ALA A 70 7.64 15.35 -24.04
CA ALA A 70 8.64 14.43 -23.53
C ALA A 70 8.01 13.06 -23.21
N VAL A 71 6.78 13.07 -22.66
CA VAL A 71 6.08 11.88 -22.17
C VAL A 71 5.21 11.20 -23.22
N TYR A 72 4.49 11.97 -24.05
CA TYR A 72 3.52 11.43 -25.02
C TYR A 72 3.89 11.71 -26.48
N GLY A 73 4.85 12.59 -26.73
CA GLY A 73 5.27 12.97 -28.08
C GLY A 73 4.49 14.14 -28.68
N GLU A 74 4.97 14.58 -29.83
CA GLU A 74 4.48 15.79 -30.52
C GLU A 74 2.99 15.69 -30.89
N ARG A 75 2.55 14.54 -31.40
CA ARG A 75 1.18 14.35 -31.89
C ARG A 75 0.13 14.56 -30.79
N VAL A 76 0.40 14.05 -29.60
CA VAL A 76 -0.48 14.17 -28.44
C VAL A 76 -0.41 15.59 -27.90
N THR A 77 0.78 16.17 -27.79
CA THR A 77 1.00 17.55 -27.35
C THR A 77 0.21 18.55 -28.20
N LEU A 78 0.32 18.45 -29.54
CA LEU A 78 -0.44 19.28 -30.47
C LEU A 78 -1.96 19.08 -30.33
N ALA A 79 -2.42 17.85 -30.09
CA ALA A 79 -3.84 17.60 -29.88
C ALA A 79 -4.35 18.26 -28.60
N VAL A 80 -3.59 18.20 -27.51
CA VAL A 80 -3.94 18.87 -26.24
C VAL A 80 -3.93 20.40 -26.42
N ALA A 81 -2.91 20.97 -27.07
CA ALA A 81 -2.82 22.40 -27.35
C ALA A 81 -4.00 22.91 -28.21
N ASP A 82 -4.41 22.14 -29.23
CA ASP A 82 -5.56 22.44 -30.08
C ASP A 82 -6.91 22.12 -29.41
N LYS A 83 -6.91 21.58 -28.18
CA LYS A 83 -8.09 21.04 -27.50
C LYS A 83 -8.87 20.03 -28.35
N ARG A 84 -8.15 19.13 -29.02
CA ARG A 84 -8.70 18.05 -29.84
C ARG A 84 -8.72 16.73 -29.08
N THR A 85 -9.91 16.18 -28.89
CA THR A 85 -10.12 14.85 -28.31
C THR A 85 -9.97 13.75 -29.35
N GLY A 86 -9.53 12.56 -28.95
CA GLY A 86 -9.45 11.40 -29.84
C GLY A 86 -8.37 10.42 -29.43
N GLU A 87 -8.34 9.29 -30.12
CA GLU A 87 -7.30 8.27 -29.96
C GLU A 87 -6.07 8.65 -30.80
N LEU A 88 -4.90 8.60 -30.17
CA LEU A 88 -3.62 8.99 -30.74
C LEU A 88 -2.55 7.98 -30.32
N GLU A 89 -1.56 7.76 -31.18
CA GLU A 89 -0.35 7.02 -30.79
C GLU A 89 0.56 7.95 -29.98
N ALA A 90 0.96 7.49 -28.79
CA ALA A 90 1.95 8.14 -27.94
C ALA A 90 3.36 7.63 -28.25
N GLU A 91 4.25 8.57 -28.57
CA GLU A 91 5.65 8.31 -28.89
C GLU A 91 6.51 9.23 -28.02
N PRO A 92 6.88 8.80 -26.80
CA PRO A 92 7.64 9.63 -25.87
C PRO A 92 8.94 10.12 -26.53
N ALA A 93 9.16 11.44 -26.55
CA ALA A 93 10.40 11.99 -27.06
C ALA A 93 11.58 11.72 -26.11
N LEU A 94 11.32 11.55 -24.81
CA LEU A 94 12.32 11.23 -23.78
C LEU A 94 11.94 9.95 -23.01
N PRO A 95 12.09 8.74 -23.59
CA PRO A 95 11.71 7.49 -22.94
C PRO A 95 12.43 7.21 -21.61
N THR A 96 13.69 7.66 -21.48
CA THR A 96 14.46 7.54 -20.23
C THR A 96 13.79 8.32 -19.10
N LEU A 97 13.32 9.54 -19.38
CA LEU A 97 12.63 10.38 -18.40
C LEU A 97 11.31 9.71 -17.95
N VAL A 98 10.56 9.12 -18.88
CA VAL A 98 9.32 8.36 -18.54
C VAL A 98 9.63 7.17 -17.63
N ASN A 99 10.71 6.43 -17.90
CA ASN A 99 11.13 5.32 -17.04
C ASN A 99 11.57 5.82 -15.65
N ARG A 100 12.26 6.97 -15.56
CA ARG A 100 12.63 7.58 -14.27
C ARG A 100 11.41 8.06 -13.49
N ALA A 101 10.46 8.73 -14.13
CA ALA A 101 9.21 9.17 -13.52
C ALA A 101 8.40 7.97 -12.98
N ARG A 102 8.31 6.88 -13.74
CA ARG A 102 7.67 5.65 -13.27
C ARG A 102 8.41 5.03 -12.07
N ARG A 103 9.75 5.04 -12.07
CA ARG A 103 10.56 4.57 -10.93
C ARG A 103 10.35 5.46 -9.70
N LEU A 104 10.25 6.78 -9.87
CA LEU A 104 9.94 7.73 -8.80
C LEU A 104 8.55 7.47 -8.20
N ALA A 105 7.52 7.36 -9.05
CA ALA A 105 6.16 7.02 -8.62
C ALA A 105 6.11 5.68 -7.86
N TYR A 106 6.86 4.69 -8.34
CA TYR A 106 7.01 3.41 -7.66
C TYR A 106 7.72 3.55 -6.31
N ALA A 107 8.79 4.34 -6.21
CA ALA A 107 9.49 4.57 -4.95
C ALA A 107 8.58 5.25 -3.91
N HIS A 108 7.77 6.23 -4.32
CA HIS A 108 6.73 6.82 -3.46
C HIS A 108 5.70 5.80 -2.99
N TRP A 109 5.21 4.94 -3.90
CA TRP A 109 4.30 3.87 -3.54
C TRP A 109 4.94 2.88 -2.56
N ALA A 110 6.21 2.50 -2.76
CA ALA A 110 6.91 1.60 -1.87
C ALA A 110 7.12 2.22 -0.48
N ALA A 111 7.52 3.49 -0.40
CA ALA A 111 7.64 4.22 0.86
C ALA A 111 6.32 4.33 1.63
N ARG A 112 5.20 4.49 0.92
CA ARG A 112 3.89 4.68 1.55
C ARG A 112 3.18 3.36 1.82
N TRP A 113 3.32 2.34 0.99
CA TRP A 113 2.38 1.23 0.93
C TRP A 113 3.02 -0.16 0.74
N TRP A 114 4.35 -0.30 0.85
CA TRP A 114 4.99 -1.62 0.71
C TRP A 114 4.37 -2.70 1.62
N PRO A 115 3.98 -3.88 1.09
CA PRO A 115 3.21 -4.88 1.82
C PRO A 115 4.09 -5.75 2.73
N ALA A 116 4.82 -5.11 3.66
CA ALA A 116 5.69 -5.81 4.61
C ALA A 116 4.90 -6.83 5.45
N SER A 117 5.45 -8.03 5.58
CA SER A 117 4.79 -9.14 6.25
C SER A 117 5.82 -10.08 6.88
N THR A 118 5.78 -10.21 8.20
CA THR A 118 6.55 -11.23 8.94
C THR A 118 5.99 -12.62 8.64
N ILE A 119 4.68 -12.75 8.42
CA ILE A 119 4.03 -14.04 8.15
C ILE A 119 4.41 -14.58 6.76
N ASP A 120 4.40 -13.71 5.75
CA ASP A 120 4.64 -14.10 4.36
C ASP A 120 6.12 -13.92 3.95
N GLY A 121 7.00 -13.53 4.88
CA GLY A 121 8.44 -13.36 4.62
C GLY A 121 8.77 -12.17 3.70
N ILE A 122 7.96 -11.11 3.74
CA ILE A 122 8.20 -9.89 2.97
C ILE A 122 8.86 -8.86 3.91
N PRO A 123 10.19 -8.68 3.86
CA PRO A 123 10.88 -7.73 4.72
C PRO A 123 10.38 -6.29 4.49
N PRO A 124 10.35 -5.46 5.54
CA PRO A 124 10.16 -4.02 5.38
C PRO A 124 11.34 -3.40 4.63
N LEU A 125 11.07 -2.35 3.85
CA LEU A 125 12.10 -1.59 3.15
C LEU A 125 12.69 -0.52 4.08
N ASP A 126 13.99 -0.27 3.94
CA ASP A 126 14.66 0.79 4.69
C ASP A 126 14.18 2.17 4.19
N GLN A 127 13.52 2.91 5.08
CA GLN A 127 12.94 4.21 4.74
C GLN A 127 14.00 5.26 4.39
N HIS A 128 15.17 5.23 5.01
CA HIS A 128 16.23 6.19 4.71
C HIS A 128 16.81 5.97 3.31
N LEU A 129 16.95 4.71 2.90
CA LEU A 129 17.35 4.37 1.52
C LEU A 129 16.29 4.79 0.51
N LEU A 130 15.00 4.57 0.82
CA LEU A 130 13.89 5.05 -0.01
C LEU A 130 13.91 6.57 -0.14
N ASP A 131 14.02 7.32 0.95
CA ASP A 131 14.04 8.78 0.94
C ASP A 131 15.21 9.33 0.11
N THR A 132 16.39 8.71 0.24
CA THR A 132 17.59 9.08 -0.54
C THR A 132 17.40 8.85 -2.04
N GLU A 133 16.80 7.72 -2.40
CA GLU A 133 16.56 7.36 -3.79
C GLU A 133 15.44 8.21 -4.40
N ILE A 134 14.37 8.50 -3.65
CA ILE A 134 13.32 9.43 -4.04
C ILE A 134 13.92 10.82 -4.31
N ALA A 135 14.79 11.33 -3.43
CA ALA A 135 15.46 12.62 -3.64
C ALA A 135 16.25 12.65 -4.96
N THR A 136 17.03 11.60 -5.22
CA THR A 136 17.83 11.47 -6.45
C THR A 136 16.93 11.43 -7.68
N LEU A 137 15.87 10.62 -7.65
CA LEU A 137 14.93 10.49 -8.76
C LEU A 137 14.10 11.76 -8.99
N THR A 138 13.83 12.52 -7.94
CA THR A 138 13.16 13.83 -8.01
C THR A 138 14.02 14.83 -8.77
N GLU A 139 15.33 14.91 -8.46
CA GLU A 139 16.29 15.74 -9.20
C GLU A 139 16.40 15.31 -10.68
N GLU A 140 16.45 14.01 -10.96
CA GLU A 140 16.45 13.49 -12.34
C GLU A 140 15.15 13.81 -13.11
N CYS A 141 14.05 14.06 -12.40
CA CYS A 141 12.73 14.36 -12.95
C CYS A 141 12.31 15.82 -12.77
N GLU A 142 13.22 16.76 -12.44
CA GLU A 142 12.91 18.15 -12.09
C GLU A 142 12.03 18.89 -13.12
N SER A 143 12.17 18.55 -14.42
CA SER A 143 11.37 19.15 -15.50
C SER A 143 9.90 18.68 -15.55
N LEU A 144 9.53 17.68 -14.74
CA LEU A 144 8.19 17.11 -14.67
C LEU A 144 7.50 17.42 -13.35
N VAL A 145 8.19 17.17 -12.23
CA VAL A 145 7.59 17.10 -10.88
C VAL A 145 7.18 18.48 -10.36
N ASP A 146 6.14 18.52 -9.54
CA ASP A 146 5.65 19.72 -8.86
C ASP A 146 5.19 19.39 -7.42
N GLY A 147 4.85 20.41 -6.64
CA GLY A 147 4.15 20.27 -5.37
C GLY A 147 4.89 19.42 -4.33
N VAL A 148 4.19 18.43 -3.76
CA VAL A 148 4.76 17.56 -2.72
C VAL A 148 5.84 16.64 -3.29
N ASP A 149 5.68 16.21 -4.52
CA ASP A 149 6.66 15.32 -5.15
C ASP A 149 7.90 16.10 -5.65
N ALA A 150 7.84 17.44 -5.73
CA ALA A 150 9.01 18.31 -5.91
C ALA A 150 9.67 18.76 -4.58
N HIS A 151 8.98 18.60 -3.45
CA HIS A 151 9.45 19.06 -2.14
C HIS A 151 9.42 17.95 -1.10
N LEU A 152 10.61 17.41 -0.82
CA LEU A 152 10.80 16.51 0.31
C LEU A 152 10.68 17.28 1.63
N GLU A 153 9.51 17.26 2.25
CA GLU A 153 9.42 17.47 3.69
C GLU A 153 10.15 16.27 4.34
N PRO A 154 11.26 16.49 5.07
CA PRO A 154 11.95 15.40 5.74
C PRO A 154 11.01 14.83 6.81
N VAL A 155 10.40 13.69 6.51
CA VAL A 155 9.72 12.89 7.53
C VAL A 155 10.80 12.47 8.50
N THR A 156 10.80 13.10 9.67
CA THR A 156 11.75 12.77 10.72
C THR A 156 11.34 11.42 11.30
N ALA A 157 11.79 10.34 10.68
CA ALA A 157 11.68 9.02 11.26
C ALA A 157 12.52 8.99 12.54
N PRO A 158 11.98 8.54 13.69
CA PRO A 158 12.84 8.20 14.81
C PRO A 158 13.74 7.03 14.39
N SER A 159 15.01 7.34 14.13
CA SER A 159 16.05 6.33 13.95
C SER A 159 16.36 5.70 15.30
N THR A 160 15.94 4.45 15.48
CA THR A 160 16.56 3.55 16.45
C THR A 160 16.70 2.16 15.84
N ALA A 161 17.86 1.89 15.27
CA ALA A 161 18.35 0.54 15.08
C ALA A 161 18.64 -0.08 16.44
N LEU A 162 17.98 -1.18 16.81
CA LEU A 162 18.41 -2.05 17.91
C LEU A 162 17.89 -3.50 17.72
N GLY A 163 18.85 -4.42 17.58
CA GLY A 163 18.83 -5.75 18.19
C GLY A 163 17.91 -6.81 17.60
N ARG A 164 18.46 -7.62 16.69
CA ARG A 164 18.02 -9.01 16.42
C ARG A 164 17.79 -9.73 17.76
N ALA A 165 16.58 -10.24 17.96
CA ALA A 165 16.28 -11.22 19.01
C ALA A 165 15.98 -12.55 18.33
N GLU A 166 17.04 -13.17 17.80
CA GLU A 166 17.06 -14.62 17.61
C GLU A 166 17.19 -15.23 19.00
N ASP A 167 16.06 -15.69 19.55
CA ASP A 167 15.97 -16.77 20.55
C ASP A 167 14.52 -16.86 21.05
N TYR A 168 13.67 -17.54 20.29
CA TYR A 168 12.47 -18.16 20.86
C TYR A 168 12.58 -19.67 20.77
N ALA A 169 13.00 -20.24 21.90
CA ALA A 169 12.76 -21.63 22.21
C ALA A 169 11.26 -21.93 22.12
N LEU A 170 10.93 -23.05 21.45
CA LEU A 170 9.60 -23.64 21.43
C LEU A 170 9.11 -23.86 22.88
N ALA A 171 8.26 -22.96 23.39
CA ALA A 171 7.55 -23.13 24.65
C ALA A 171 6.07 -23.37 24.37
N ALA A 172 5.58 -24.47 24.95
CA ALA A 172 4.27 -25.07 24.78
C ALA A 172 3.09 -24.09 24.70
N GLY A 173 2.11 -24.42 23.85
CA GLY A 173 0.84 -23.73 23.74
C GLY A 173 0.15 -23.56 25.11
N PRO A 174 -0.71 -22.54 25.27
CA PRO A 174 -1.41 -22.34 26.52
C PRO A 174 -2.27 -23.57 26.78
N GLY A 175 -1.85 -24.37 27.77
CA GLY A 175 -2.72 -25.34 28.41
C GLY A 175 -3.99 -24.61 28.79
N ALA A 176 -5.12 -25.08 28.28
CA ALA A 176 -6.44 -24.57 28.63
C ALA A 176 -6.48 -24.35 30.15
N ARG A 177 -6.76 -23.12 30.58
CA ARG A 177 -7.04 -22.86 31.98
C ARG A 177 -8.20 -23.78 32.36
N HIS A 178 -8.05 -24.53 33.44
CA HIS A 178 -9.04 -25.51 33.87
C HIS A 178 -10.40 -24.80 34.02
N GLY A 179 -11.36 -25.07 33.13
CA GLY A 179 -12.68 -24.41 33.09
C GLY A 179 -12.97 -23.49 31.90
N GLU A 180 -12.03 -23.26 30.99
CA GLU A 180 -12.26 -22.49 29.75
C GLU A 180 -12.61 -23.42 28.57
N LEU A 181 -13.83 -23.30 28.04
CA LEU A 181 -14.30 -24.03 26.87
C LEU A 181 -14.12 -23.19 25.61
N VAL A 182 -13.40 -23.68 24.62
CA VAL A 182 -13.27 -23.03 23.31
C VAL A 182 -14.48 -23.37 22.46
N LEU A 183 -15.22 -22.35 22.02
CA LEU A 183 -16.43 -22.49 21.21
C LEU A 183 -16.14 -22.34 19.72
N GLY A 184 -15.13 -21.54 19.36
CA GLY A 184 -14.75 -21.31 17.97
C GLY A 184 -13.40 -20.62 17.84
N ARG A 185 -12.80 -20.76 16.66
CA ARG A 185 -11.57 -20.06 16.27
C ARG A 185 -11.64 -19.74 14.78
N GLY A 186 -10.95 -18.68 14.38
CA GLY A 186 -10.79 -18.35 12.97
C GLY A 186 -9.54 -17.51 12.71
N SER A 187 -9.13 -17.47 11.46
CA SER A 187 -8.07 -16.60 10.97
C SER A 187 -8.42 -16.06 9.58
N GLY A 188 -7.85 -14.91 9.24
CA GLY A 188 -8.09 -14.25 7.98
C GLY A 188 -7.24 -12.99 7.80
N GLY A 189 -7.41 -12.35 6.64
CA GLY A 189 -6.79 -11.08 6.33
C GLY A 189 -7.61 -9.91 6.85
N TRP A 190 -7.21 -8.71 6.44
CA TRP A 190 -7.92 -7.48 6.71
C TRP A 190 -7.99 -6.63 5.45
N ASP A 191 -8.87 -5.64 5.44
CA ASP A 191 -8.95 -4.69 4.34
C ASP A 191 -7.89 -3.61 4.55
N TRP A 192 -6.84 -3.71 3.74
CA TRP A 192 -5.69 -2.82 3.70
C TRP A 192 -6.03 -1.33 3.68
N ARG A 193 -7.20 -0.93 3.14
CA ARG A 193 -7.59 0.50 3.13
C ARG A 193 -8.10 1.01 4.48
N ARG A 194 -8.28 0.14 5.47
CA ARG A 194 -8.96 0.46 6.75
C ARG A 194 -8.02 0.74 7.89
N CYS A 195 -6.72 0.58 7.68
CA CYS A 195 -5.69 1.04 8.59
C CYS A 195 -4.62 1.74 7.75
N PRO A 196 -3.97 2.79 8.29
CA PRO A 196 -2.76 3.31 7.67
C PRO A 196 -1.71 2.20 7.50
N PRO A 197 -0.89 2.28 6.44
CA PRO A 197 0.25 1.39 6.26
C PRO A 197 1.19 1.44 7.47
N GLY A 198 1.86 0.32 7.74
CA GLY A 198 2.81 0.20 8.85
C GLY A 198 2.20 -0.08 10.22
N LEU A 199 0.89 -0.36 10.33
CA LEU A 199 0.25 -0.75 11.61
C LEU A 199 0.02 -2.25 11.75
N VAL A 200 -0.52 -2.90 10.71
CA VAL A 200 -0.90 -4.32 10.74
C VAL A 200 -0.15 -5.05 9.62
N ASP A 201 0.30 -6.27 9.88
CA ASP A 201 0.97 -7.14 8.92
C ASP A 201 0.11 -7.34 7.66
N ALA A 202 0.74 -7.29 6.49
CA ALA A 202 0.03 -7.32 5.21
C ALA A 202 -0.60 -8.69 4.87
N SER A 203 -0.31 -9.76 5.60
CA SER A 203 -0.74 -11.11 5.25
C SER A 203 -2.27 -11.31 5.28
N GLU A 204 -2.78 -12.21 4.43
CA GLU A 204 -4.16 -12.72 4.52
C GLU A 204 -4.39 -13.64 5.72
N ARG A 205 -3.41 -13.76 6.62
CA ARG A 205 -3.48 -14.51 7.87
C ARG A 205 -3.14 -13.66 9.08
N ALA A 206 -2.99 -12.35 8.91
CA ALA A 206 -2.57 -11.43 9.97
C ALA A 206 -3.55 -11.39 11.15
N VAL A 207 -4.85 -11.64 10.92
CA VAL A 207 -5.89 -11.58 11.96
C VAL A 207 -6.28 -12.99 12.39
N SER A 208 -6.33 -13.21 13.70
CA SER A 208 -6.87 -14.42 14.31
C SER A 208 -7.79 -14.08 15.48
N TRP A 209 -8.74 -14.96 15.74
CA TRP A 209 -9.64 -14.81 16.87
C TRP A 209 -9.96 -16.16 17.51
N GLU A 210 -10.26 -16.12 18.79
CA GLU A 210 -10.66 -17.27 19.58
C GLU A 210 -11.85 -16.88 20.46
N LEU A 211 -12.91 -17.68 20.39
CA LEU A 211 -14.09 -17.54 21.21
C LEU A 211 -14.05 -18.58 22.32
N THR A 212 -14.06 -18.13 23.57
CA THR A 212 -14.05 -18.99 24.75
C THR A 212 -15.22 -18.71 25.68
N ARG A 213 -15.55 -19.69 26.52
CA ARG A 213 -16.52 -19.59 27.60
C ARG A 213 -15.87 -20.01 28.90
N ALA A 214 -15.85 -19.11 29.87
CA ALA A 214 -15.35 -19.35 31.21
C ALA A 214 -16.30 -18.70 32.22
N GLU A 215 -16.62 -19.41 33.30
CA GLU A 215 -17.46 -18.89 34.40
C GLU A 215 -18.82 -18.31 33.94
N GLY A 216 -19.39 -18.86 32.86
CA GLY A 216 -20.66 -18.41 32.29
C GLY A 216 -20.56 -17.18 31.37
N ALA A 217 -19.39 -16.54 31.27
CA ALA A 217 -19.14 -15.47 30.33
C ALA A 217 -18.58 -16.02 29.01
N THR A 218 -19.02 -15.45 27.88
CA THR A 218 -18.48 -15.74 26.56
C THR A 218 -17.63 -14.57 26.09
N LEU A 219 -16.37 -14.85 25.74
CA LEU A 219 -15.33 -13.87 25.44
C LEU A 219 -14.74 -14.18 24.06
N VAL A 220 -14.67 -13.16 23.19
CA VAL A 220 -13.87 -13.23 21.97
C VAL A 220 -12.55 -12.52 22.23
N ARG A 221 -11.44 -13.21 22.01
CA ARG A 221 -10.10 -12.62 21.96
C ARG A 221 -9.70 -12.45 20.51
N VAL A 222 -9.32 -11.23 20.12
CA VAL A 222 -8.82 -10.91 18.78
C VAL A 222 -7.34 -10.61 18.86
N ARG A 223 -6.60 -11.12 17.89
CA ARG A 223 -5.18 -10.85 17.69
C ARG A 223 -4.93 -10.45 16.25
N ALA A 224 -4.16 -9.40 16.03
CA ALA A 224 -3.63 -9.07 14.72
C ALA A 224 -2.11 -8.89 14.82
N VAL A 225 -1.37 -9.52 13.90
CA VAL A 225 0.09 -9.33 13.84
C VAL A 225 0.36 -7.88 13.44
N ALA A 226 1.21 -7.20 14.21
CA ALA A 226 1.63 -5.83 13.92
C ALA A 226 2.53 -5.82 12.67
N ALA A 227 2.54 -4.70 11.96
CA ALA A 227 3.46 -4.57 10.83
C ALA A 227 4.93 -4.71 11.31
N PRO A 228 5.83 -5.25 10.48
CA PRO A 228 7.24 -5.34 10.82
C PRO A 228 7.80 -3.98 11.24
N GLN A 229 8.68 -3.98 12.25
CA GLN A 229 9.32 -2.77 12.81
C GLN A 229 8.38 -1.80 13.55
N LEU A 230 7.09 -2.10 13.71
CA LEU A 230 6.21 -1.27 14.53
C LEU A 230 6.59 -1.38 16.01
N VAL A 231 7.01 -0.26 16.61
CA VAL A 231 7.34 -0.17 18.05
C VAL A 231 6.18 0.40 18.87
N SER A 232 5.47 1.39 18.33
CA SER A 232 4.34 2.04 19.00
C SER A 232 3.47 2.76 17.98
N ALA A 233 2.19 2.98 18.32
CA ALA A 233 1.30 3.82 17.54
C ALA A 233 0.63 4.89 18.44
N PRO A 234 0.40 6.10 17.93
CA PRO A 234 -0.46 7.08 18.59
C PRO A 234 -1.84 6.50 18.92
N GLU A 235 -2.44 6.96 20.02
CA GLU A 235 -3.75 6.45 20.49
C GLU A 235 -4.84 6.52 19.41
N HIS A 236 -4.87 7.61 18.64
CA HIS A 236 -5.85 7.80 17.56
C HIS A 236 -5.61 6.91 16.32
N LEU A 237 -4.46 6.24 16.22
CA LEU A 237 -4.14 5.28 15.15
C LEU A 237 -4.22 3.84 15.63
N ARG A 238 -4.64 3.58 16.88
CA ARG A 238 -4.78 2.22 17.38
C ARG A 238 -5.87 1.48 16.61
N PRO A 239 -5.56 0.31 16.02
CA PRO A 239 -6.58 -0.51 15.40
C PRO A 239 -7.64 -0.96 16.39
N ARG A 240 -8.85 -1.16 15.89
CA ARG A 240 -10.00 -1.71 16.59
C ARG A 240 -10.47 -2.96 15.85
N ALA A 241 -11.09 -3.88 16.57
CA ALA A 241 -11.74 -5.04 16.00
C ALA A 241 -13.25 -4.92 16.14
N LEU A 242 -13.94 -4.94 15.00
CA LEU A 242 -15.38 -5.07 14.90
C LEU A 242 -15.75 -6.56 14.73
N LEU A 243 -16.45 -7.08 15.72
CA LEU A 243 -16.93 -8.46 15.80
C LEU A 243 -18.40 -8.50 15.38
N ASP A 244 -18.72 -9.21 14.31
CA ASP A 244 -20.11 -9.45 13.93
C ASP A 244 -20.56 -10.80 14.48
N THR A 245 -21.59 -10.77 15.33
CA THR A 245 -22.18 -11.97 15.93
C THR A 245 -23.68 -12.04 15.65
N VAL A 246 -24.30 -13.19 15.90
CA VAL A 246 -25.78 -13.33 15.80
C VAL A 246 -26.51 -12.36 16.74
N GLY A 247 -25.89 -12.02 17.88
CA GLY A 247 -26.44 -11.08 18.87
C GLY A 247 -26.22 -9.59 18.55
N GLY A 248 -25.56 -9.27 17.44
CA GLY A 248 -25.18 -7.91 17.06
C GLY A 248 -23.67 -7.73 16.92
N SER A 249 -23.26 -6.51 16.57
CA SER A 249 -21.86 -6.16 16.42
C SER A 249 -21.28 -5.62 17.73
N VAL A 250 -20.07 -6.06 18.08
CA VAL A 250 -19.33 -5.60 19.25
C VAL A 250 -17.99 -5.07 18.80
N ASP A 251 -17.59 -3.92 19.35
CA ASP A 251 -16.35 -3.25 18.97
C ASP A 251 -15.38 -3.22 20.17
N THR A 252 -14.11 -3.55 19.92
CA THR A 252 -13.04 -3.49 20.91
C THR A 252 -11.81 -2.79 20.37
N GLU A 253 -11.18 -1.96 21.20
CA GLU A 253 -9.84 -1.45 20.92
C GLU A 253 -8.82 -2.58 20.98
N LEU A 254 -7.75 -2.48 20.17
CA LEU A 254 -6.60 -3.37 20.24
C LEU A 254 -5.41 -2.60 20.82
N GLU A 255 -4.76 -3.21 21.80
CA GLU A 255 -3.52 -2.70 22.39
C GLU A 255 -2.33 -3.48 21.83
N LEU A 256 -1.21 -2.78 21.60
CA LEU A 256 0.01 -3.41 21.11
C LEU A 256 0.77 -4.06 22.27
N PHE A 257 1.04 -5.36 22.13
CA PHE A 257 1.86 -6.12 23.06
C PHE A 257 2.93 -6.88 22.28
N GLY A 258 4.17 -6.39 22.33
CA GLY A 258 5.24 -6.90 21.48
C GLY A 258 4.94 -6.62 20.02
N ASP A 259 4.86 -7.69 19.21
CA ASP A 259 4.57 -7.67 17.77
C ASP A 259 3.10 -7.96 17.45
N THR A 260 2.21 -7.94 18.45
CA THR A 260 0.82 -8.36 18.28
C THR A 260 -0.15 -7.35 18.89
N TRP A 261 -1.09 -6.87 18.09
CA TRP A 261 -2.28 -6.17 18.52
C TRP A 261 -3.25 -7.13 19.17
N GLN A 262 -3.72 -6.85 20.39
CA GLN A 262 -4.61 -7.72 21.14
C GLN A 262 -5.79 -6.95 21.73
N GLY A 263 -6.98 -7.54 21.65
CA GLY A 263 -8.18 -7.03 22.29
C GLY A 263 -9.11 -8.17 22.68
N ALA A 264 -10.05 -7.88 23.57
CA ALA A 264 -11.03 -8.87 23.99
C ALA A 264 -12.37 -8.22 24.30
N ALA A 265 -13.46 -8.87 23.90
CA ALA A 265 -14.80 -8.38 24.12
C ALA A 265 -15.73 -9.49 24.61
N SER A 266 -16.60 -9.17 25.55
CA SER A 266 -17.69 -10.05 25.95
C SER A 266 -18.79 -10.02 24.89
N VAL A 267 -19.27 -11.20 24.50
CA VAL A 267 -20.33 -11.35 23.51
C VAL A 267 -21.44 -12.22 24.07
N SER A 268 -22.67 -12.01 23.62
CA SER A 268 -23.84 -12.81 24.02
C SER A 268 -24.09 -14.04 23.14
N SER A 269 -23.25 -14.23 22.12
CA SER A 269 -23.35 -15.29 21.10
C SER A 269 -22.23 -16.31 21.28
N ASP A 270 -22.49 -17.59 21.00
CA ASP A 270 -21.48 -18.65 20.89
C ASP A 270 -20.92 -18.81 19.46
N GLU A 271 -21.31 -17.93 18.54
CA GLU A 271 -20.83 -17.87 17.16
C GLU A 271 -20.37 -16.45 16.79
N VAL A 272 -19.25 -16.39 16.06
CA VAL A 272 -18.68 -15.17 15.45
C VAL A 272 -18.75 -15.33 13.93
N ALA A 273 -19.51 -14.46 13.26
CA ALA A 273 -19.70 -14.49 11.82
C ALA A 273 -18.53 -13.84 11.07
N ALA A 274 -18.00 -12.73 11.59
CA ALA A 274 -16.86 -12.04 10.99
C ALA A 274 -16.07 -11.24 12.04
N VAL A 275 -14.78 -11.04 11.77
CA VAL A 275 -13.90 -10.14 12.53
C VAL A 275 -13.25 -9.19 11.53
N ARG A 276 -13.34 -7.89 11.79
CA ARG A 276 -12.81 -6.84 10.92
C ARG A 276 -11.90 -5.92 11.73
N VAL A 277 -10.65 -5.77 11.28
CA VAL A 277 -9.69 -4.84 11.88
C VAL A 277 -9.73 -3.52 11.09
N TYR A 278 -9.78 -2.40 11.80
CA TYR A 278 -9.83 -1.06 11.20
C TYR A 278 -9.34 0.02 12.17
N VAL A 279 -8.94 1.18 11.66
CA VAL A 279 -8.71 2.41 12.42
C VAL A 279 -9.89 3.36 12.19
N PRO A 280 -10.50 3.92 13.25
CA PRO A 280 -11.61 4.86 13.10
C PRO A 280 -11.27 6.04 12.20
N GLY A 281 -12.16 6.34 11.25
CA GLY A 281 -11.98 7.45 10.31
C GLY A 281 -11.05 7.16 9.13
N VAL A 282 -10.52 5.93 9.00
CA VAL A 282 -9.65 5.54 7.89
C VAL A 282 -10.37 4.62 6.91
N GLY A 283 -10.21 4.93 5.63
CA GLY A 283 -10.69 4.11 4.52
C GLY A 283 -12.15 4.31 4.15
N PRO A 284 -12.61 3.63 3.09
CA PRO A 284 -13.98 3.72 2.63
C PRO A 284 -14.95 3.08 3.62
N ALA A 285 -16.16 3.64 3.70
CA ALA A 285 -17.24 3.09 4.51
C ALA A 285 -17.65 1.69 4.04
N GLU A 286 -17.66 1.48 2.72
CA GLU A 286 -17.98 0.21 2.09
C GLU A 286 -16.75 -0.68 1.91
N LEU A 287 -16.91 -1.96 2.22
CA LEU A 287 -15.87 -2.97 2.05
C LEU A 287 -15.77 -3.41 0.60
N ARG A 288 -14.55 -3.51 0.10
CA ARG A 288 -14.27 -4.18 -1.17
C ARG A 288 -13.57 -5.51 -0.93
N ALA A 289 -14.11 -6.57 -1.55
CA ALA A 289 -13.54 -7.91 -1.46
C ALA A 289 -12.37 -8.05 -2.44
N GLU A 290 -11.22 -7.47 -2.12
CA GLU A 290 -10.05 -7.40 -3.01
C GLU A 290 -8.91 -8.34 -2.60
N ARG A 291 -9.27 -9.52 -2.09
CA ARG A 291 -8.28 -10.51 -1.63
C ARG A 291 -7.31 -10.93 -2.75
N GLU A 292 -7.81 -11.07 -3.97
CA GLU A 292 -7.01 -11.44 -5.13
C GLU A 292 -6.03 -10.34 -5.55
N GLU A 293 -6.41 -9.07 -5.42
CA GLU A 293 -5.53 -7.94 -5.69
C GLU A 293 -4.39 -7.86 -4.67
N ARG A 294 -4.72 -7.97 -3.38
CA ARG A 294 -3.71 -8.02 -2.31
C ARG A 294 -2.74 -9.18 -2.46
N GLN A 295 -3.23 -10.36 -2.90
CA GLN A 295 -2.37 -11.48 -3.24
C GLN A 295 -1.41 -11.14 -4.38
N ARG A 296 -1.91 -10.56 -5.48
CA ARG A 296 -1.06 -10.14 -6.60
C ARG A 296 -0.01 -9.11 -6.19
N ILE A 297 -0.35 -8.16 -5.32
CA ILE A 297 0.59 -7.16 -4.79
C ILE A 297 1.68 -7.82 -3.93
N ARG A 298 1.32 -8.78 -3.06
CA ARG A 298 2.32 -9.54 -2.28
C ARG A 298 3.22 -10.40 -3.18
N ASP A 299 2.65 -11.08 -4.17
CA ASP A 299 3.41 -11.88 -5.13
C ASP A 299 4.37 -11.00 -5.95
N PHE A 300 3.94 -9.80 -6.33
CA PHE A 300 4.78 -8.79 -6.97
C PHE A 300 5.96 -8.40 -6.07
N ALA A 301 5.71 -8.10 -4.79
CA ALA A 301 6.75 -7.72 -3.84
C ALA A 301 7.80 -8.82 -3.66
N VAL A 302 7.36 -10.07 -3.47
CA VAL A 302 8.25 -11.24 -3.37
C VAL A 302 9.07 -11.42 -4.65
N ALA A 303 8.44 -11.36 -5.82
CA ALA A 303 9.14 -11.50 -7.10
C ALA A 303 10.19 -10.39 -7.31
N ARG A 304 9.89 -9.17 -6.87
CA ARG A 304 10.77 -8.02 -6.98
C ARG A 304 11.98 -8.13 -6.06
N LEU A 305 11.80 -8.56 -4.80
CA LEU A 305 12.92 -8.86 -3.91
C LEU A 305 13.80 -10.00 -4.45
N GLY A 306 13.20 -11.03 -5.05
CA GLY A 306 13.95 -12.10 -5.71
C GLY A 306 14.81 -11.61 -6.90
N ARG A 307 14.31 -10.64 -7.67
CA ARG A 307 15.10 -9.97 -8.72
C ARG A 307 16.20 -9.08 -8.15
N ALA A 308 15.92 -8.33 -7.08
CA ALA A 308 16.91 -7.51 -6.39
C ALA A 308 18.08 -8.36 -5.85
N ALA A 309 17.78 -9.52 -5.26
CA ALA A 309 18.79 -10.50 -4.83
C ALA A 309 19.66 -11.01 -6.00
N ALA A 310 19.09 -11.08 -7.21
CA ALA A 310 19.79 -11.49 -8.42
C ALA A 310 20.58 -10.35 -9.10
N GLY A 311 20.58 -9.13 -8.54
CA GLY A 311 21.32 -7.98 -9.05
C GLY A 311 20.60 -7.21 -10.17
N ASP A 312 19.27 -7.17 -10.14
CA ASP A 312 18.47 -6.34 -11.06
C ASP A 312 18.80 -4.84 -10.89
N GLU A 313 19.21 -4.18 -11.98
CA GLU A 313 19.55 -2.75 -11.99
C GLU A 313 18.32 -1.84 -11.81
N ASP A 314 17.11 -2.36 -12.05
CA ASP A 314 15.83 -1.67 -11.83
C ASP A 314 15.30 -1.82 -10.38
N ALA A 315 16.03 -2.52 -9.50
CA ALA A 315 15.70 -2.60 -8.09
C ALA A 315 16.02 -1.28 -7.35
N LEU A 316 15.19 -0.95 -6.36
CA LEU A 316 15.50 0.15 -5.44
C LEU A 316 16.63 -0.28 -4.49
N LEU A 317 17.42 0.67 -4.00
CA LEU A 317 18.48 0.42 -3.02
C LEU A 317 17.93 -0.24 -1.76
N ALA A 318 16.75 0.18 -1.31
CA ALA A 318 16.08 -0.39 -0.15
C ALA A 318 15.68 -1.86 -0.36
N GLU A 319 15.35 -2.27 -1.59
CA GLU A 319 15.03 -3.65 -1.92
C GLU A 319 16.27 -4.52 -1.99
N VAL A 320 17.37 -4.01 -2.55
CA VAL A 320 18.66 -4.71 -2.55
C VAL A 320 19.10 -4.96 -1.10
N SER A 321 18.95 -3.98 -0.22
CA SER A 321 19.24 -4.11 1.21
C SER A 321 18.32 -5.14 1.90
N ALA A 322 17.01 -5.07 1.62
CA ALA A 322 16.02 -6.00 2.19
C ALA A 322 16.26 -7.45 1.72
N ALA A 323 16.58 -7.63 0.45
CA ALA A 323 16.90 -8.93 -0.16
C ALA A 323 18.20 -9.53 0.40
N ALA A 324 19.21 -8.71 0.68
CA ALA A 324 20.45 -9.17 1.30
C ALA A 324 20.22 -9.69 2.74
N THR A 325 19.32 -9.06 3.48
CA THR A 325 19.00 -9.45 4.87
C THR A 325 18.33 -10.83 4.96
N ASP A 326 17.57 -11.22 3.93
CA ASP A 326 16.92 -12.53 3.85
C ASP A 326 17.93 -13.65 3.52
N SER A 327 19.02 -13.33 2.81
CA SER A 327 20.07 -14.29 2.44
C SER A 327 21.04 -14.67 3.57
N ASP A 328 20.97 -13.97 4.71
CA ASP A 328 21.80 -14.21 5.89
C ASP A 328 21.21 -15.28 6.86
N PHE A 329 20.16 -16.00 6.43
CA PHE A 329 19.53 -17.12 7.16
C PHE A 329 19.62 -18.44 6.39
#